data_AF-W7PQY9-F1
#
_entry.id   AF-W7PQY9-F1
#
_cell.length_a   1.000
_cell.length_b   1.000
_cell.length_c   1.000
_cell.angle_alpha   90.00
_cell.angle_beta   90.00
_cell.angle_gamma   90.00
#
_symmetry.space_group_name_H-M   'P 1'
#
loop_
_entity.id
_entity.type
_entity.pdbx_description
1 polymer ?
#
loop_
_entity_poly.entity_id
_entity_poly.type
_entity_poly.pdbx_seq_one_letter_code
_entity_poly.pdbx_strand_id
1 'polypeptide(L)'
;MSALPDDPGPLWLLLAALAGSDAGYRIQLLDGTLPFGELPLAVERLKASAMVLVSGRAERPDLIRRQLPRLAEQLDVPLGLCGPVARIRGSDLVDSQVELLGDDLPLALARLRSLLKGA
;
A
#
# COMPACT_ATOMS: atom_id res chain seq x y z
N MET A 1 6.18 0.02 3.79
CA MET A 1 5.03 0.95 3.75
C MET A 1 5.51 2.27 3.21
N SER A 2 4.78 2.85 2.27
CA SER A 2 5.11 4.14 1.66
C SER A 2 3.84 4.97 1.47
N ALA A 3 3.96 6.30 1.55
CA ALA A 3 2.89 7.18 1.12
C ALA A 3 2.84 7.25 -0.42
N LEU A 4 1.65 7.54 -0.96
CA LEU A 4 1.51 7.91 -2.37
C LEU A 4 2.01 9.35 -2.62
N PRO A 5 2.43 9.69 -3.85
CA PRO A 5 3.13 10.94 -4.13
C PRO A 5 2.30 12.20 -3.83
N ASP A 6 0.98 12.16 -4.01
CA ASP A 6 0.13 13.31 -3.74
C ASP A 6 -0.42 13.31 -2.31
N ASP A 7 0.03 12.44 -1.39
CA ASP A 7 -0.51 12.40 -0.04
C ASP A 7 -0.26 13.74 0.74
N PRO A 8 -1.21 14.24 1.57
CA PRO A 8 -1.08 15.55 2.23
C PRO A 8 -0.13 15.57 3.42
N GLY A 9 0.32 14.43 3.91
CA GLY A 9 1.25 14.39 5.01
C GLY A 9 1.30 13.03 5.69
N PRO A 10 2.34 12.77 6.47
CA PRO A 10 2.67 11.41 6.91
C PRO A 10 1.68 10.81 7.91
N LEU A 11 0.63 11.53 8.33
CA LEU A 11 -0.31 11.08 9.36
C LEU A 11 -0.88 9.68 9.06
N TRP A 12 -1.44 9.48 7.87
CA TRP A 12 -2.02 8.18 7.52
C TRP A 12 -0.97 7.07 7.45
N LEU A 13 0.20 7.37 6.91
CA LEU A 13 1.33 6.45 6.87
C LEU A 13 1.76 6.05 8.28
N LEU A 14 1.90 7.02 9.19
CA LEU A 14 2.32 6.80 10.58
C LEU A 14 1.25 6.05 11.37
N LEU A 15 -0.04 6.37 11.18
CA LEU A 15 -1.13 5.63 11.83
C LEU A 15 -1.20 4.18 11.34
N ALA A 16 -1.07 3.95 10.03
CA ALA A 16 -1.04 2.60 9.46
C ALA A 16 0.17 1.80 9.95
N ALA A 17 1.34 2.44 10.02
CA ALA A 17 2.55 1.81 10.53
C ALA A 17 2.47 1.51 12.04
N LEU A 18 1.95 2.44 12.83
CA LEU A 18 1.74 2.25 14.26
C LEU A 18 0.77 1.10 14.53
N ALA A 19 -0.39 1.10 13.88
CA ALA A 19 -1.37 0.03 14.01
C ALA A 19 -0.81 -1.32 13.51
N GLY A 20 -0.04 -1.31 12.42
CA GLY A 20 0.64 -2.51 11.93
C GLY A 20 1.66 -3.05 12.91
N SER A 21 2.45 -2.16 13.52
CA SER A 21 3.41 -2.52 14.58
C SER A 21 2.70 -3.13 15.79
N ASP A 22 1.58 -2.55 16.22
CA ASP A 22 0.74 -3.06 17.32
C ASP A 22 0.15 -4.45 16.99
N ALA A 23 -0.25 -4.68 15.74
CA ALA A 23 -0.71 -5.97 15.25
C ALA A 23 0.41 -7.02 15.07
N GLY A 24 1.66 -6.68 15.41
CA GLY A 24 2.81 -7.57 15.37
C GLY A 24 3.54 -7.66 14.03
N TYR A 25 3.28 -6.74 13.10
CA TYR A 25 4.02 -6.67 11.84
C TYR A 25 5.36 -5.96 12.00
N ARG A 26 6.38 -6.46 11.31
CA ARG A 26 7.64 -5.73 11.11
C ARG A 26 7.46 -4.71 9.99
N ILE A 27 7.13 -3.47 10.35
CA ILE A 27 6.94 -2.40 9.39
C ILE A 27 8.28 -1.71 9.08
N GLN A 28 8.57 -1.56 7.80
CA GLN A 28 9.61 -0.66 7.30
C GLN A 28 8.94 0.50 6.59
N LEU A 29 9.17 1.71 7.08
CA LEU A 29 8.72 2.94 6.44
C LEU A 29 9.75 3.36 5.40
N LEU A 30 9.27 3.79 4.23
CA LEU A 30 10.11 4.45 3.23
C LEU A 30 9.99 5.95 3.46
N ASP A 31 11.07 6.57 3.94
CA ASP A 31 11.08 7.93 4.47
C ASP A 31 10.95 9.03 3.40
N GLY A 32 10.90 8.64 2.11
CA GLY A 32 10.79 9.56 0.98
C GLY A 32 9.89 9.03 -0.14
N THR A 33 9.46 9.92 -1.03
CA THR A 33 8.72 9.55 -2.24
C THR A 33 9.64 8.83 -3.21
N LEU A 34 9.70 7.51 -3.12
CA LEU A 34 10.42 6.70 -4.10
C LEU A 34 9.65 6.68 -5.43
N PRO A 35 10.35 6.78 -6.57
CA PRO A 35 9.74 6.50 -7.85
C PRO A 35 9.15 5.09 -7.86
N PHE A 36 7.97 4.93 -8.47
CA PHE A 36 7.30 3.63 -8.54
C PHE A 36 8.19 2.52 -9.12
N GLY A 37 9.06 2.84 -10.08
CA GLY A 37 10.01 1.89 -10.66
C GLY A 37 11.10 1.39 -9.71
N GLU A 38 11.34 2.07 -8.58
CA GLU A 38 12.33 1.67 -7.58
C GLU A 38 11.72 0.86 -6.43
N LEU A 39 10.38 0.84 -6.32
CA LEU A 39 9.68 0.09 -5.27
C LEU A 39 9.94 -1.43 -5.33
N PRO A 40 9.98 -2.08 -6.52
CA PRO A 40 10.34 -3.50 -6.60
C PRO A 40 11.74 -3.79 -6.04
N LEU A 41 12.72 -2.95 -6.41
CA LEU A 41 14.09 -3.07 -5.88
C LEU A 41 14.12 -2.88 -4.35
N ALA A 42 13.36 -1.91 -3.83
CA ALA A 42 13.25 -1.70 -2.39
C ALA A 42 12.64 -2.93 -1.68
N VAL A 43 11.58 -3.52 -2.22
CA VAL A 43 10.97 -4.74 -1.69
C VAL A 43 11.99 -5.88 -1.63
N GLU A 44 12.72 -6.10 -2.71
CA GLU A 44 13.73 -7.15 -2.83
C GLU A 44 14.86 -6.95 -1.79
N ARG A 45 15.43 -5.74 -1.72
CA ARG A 45 16.54 -5.43 -0.81
C ARG A 45 16.15 -5.53 0.66
N LEU A 46 14.93 -5.11 0.98
CA LEU A 46 14.40 -5.13 2.34
C LEU A 46 13.78 -6.47 2.73
N LYS A 47 13.71 -7.42 1.77
CA LYS A 47 13.06 -8.74 1.91
C LYS A 47 11.65 -8.61 2.49
N ALA A 48 10.89 -7.63 2.01
CA ALA A 48 9.55 -7.37 2.49
C ALA A 48 8.59 -8.45 1.98
N SER A 49 7.66 -8.90 2.82
CA SER A 49 6.64 -9.89 2.42
C SER A 49 5.42 -9.28 1.74
N ALA A 50 5.26 -7.96 1.82
CA ALA A 50 4.21 -7.21 1.14
C ALA A 50 4.64 -5.74 1.01
N MET A 51 4.15 -5.09 -0.04
CA MET A 51 4.22 -3.63 -0.19
C MET A 51 2.85 -3.06 0.16
N VAL A 52 2.82 -2.02 1.00
CA VAL A 52 1.57 -1.31 1.35
C VAL A 52 1.75 0.16 1.05
N LEU A 53 0.90 0.68 0.17
CA LEU A 53 0.81 2.08 -0.21
C LEU A 53 -0.34 2.73 0.55
N VAL A 54 -0.11 3.93 1.08
CA VAL A 54 -1.05 4.64 1.93
C VAL A 54 -1.36 6.01 1.35
N SER A 55 -2.64 6.41 1.31
CA SER A 55 -3.01 7.81 1.08
C SER A 55 -4.31 8.22 1.77
N GLY A 56 -4.27 9.42 2.36
CA GLY A 56 -5.37 10.12 3.00
C GLY A 56 -6.33 10.83 2.05
N ARG A 57 -6.04 10.88 0.74
CA ARG A 57 -6.84 11.62 -0.24
C ARG A 57 -7.10 10.83 -1.50
N ALA A 58 -7.92 11.40 -2.39
CA ALA A 58 -8.06 10.88 -3.74
C ALA A 58 -6.82 11.25 -4.56
N GLU A 59 -6.02 10.26 -4.93
CA GLU A 59 -4.89 10.45 -5.85
C GLU A 59 -5.36 10.66 -7.29
N ARG A 60 -4.42 11.05 -8.16
CA ARG A 60 -4.64 11.21 -9.60
C ARG A 60 -5.16 9.92 -10.26
N PRO A 61 -6.17 9.99 -11.14
CA PRO A 61 -6.74 8.82 -11.81
C PRO A 61 -5.71 8.00 -12.59
N ASP A 62 -4.76 8.65 -13.26
CA ASP A 62 -3.68 7.96 -14.00
C ASP A 62 -2.78 7.13 -13.09
N LEU A 63 -2.49 7.61 -11.88
CA LEU A 63 -1.71 6.86 -10.89
C LEU A 63 -2.46 5.60 -10.50
N ILE A 64 -3.73 5.72 -10.14
CA ILE A 64 -4.56 4.60 -9.71
C ILE A 64 -4.77 3.59 -10.83
N ARG A 65 -5.19 4.03 -12.01
CA ARG A 65 -5.64 3.13 -13.09
C ARG A 65 -4.52 2.50 -13.89
N ARG A 66 -3.32 3.10 -13.87
CA ARG A 66 -2.18 2.65 -14.71
C ARG A 66 -0.95 2.33 -13.90
N GLN A 67 -0.54 3.21 -12.99
CA GLN A 67 0.74 3.02 -12.28
C GLN A 67 0.64 1.93 -11.21
N LEU A 68 -0.44 1.88 -10.42
CA LEU A 68 -0.60 0.87 -9.38
C LEU A 68 -0.74 -0.56 -9.93
N PRO A 69 -1.58 -0.83 -10.96
CA PRO A 69 -1.69 -2.17 -11.53
C PRO A 69 -0.37 -2.64 -12.15
N ARG A 70 0.33 -1.75 -12.87
CA ARG A 70 1.65 -2.06 -13.43
C ARG A 70 2.69 -2.35 -12.34
N LEU A 71 2.66 -1.61 -11.23
CA LEU A 71 3.54 -1.90 -10.09
C LEU A 71 3.21 -3.27 -9.49
N ALA A 72 1.92 -3.60 -9.31
CA ALA A 72 1.51 -4.89 -8.78
C ALA A 72 2.02 -6.05 -9.65
N GLU A 73 1.94 -5.93 -10.97
CA GLU A 73 2.46 -6.92 -11.92
C GLU A 73 4.00 -7.06 -11.86
N GLN A 74 4.72 -6.02 -11.43
CA GLN A 74 6.18 -6.01 -11.31
C GLN A 74 6.68 -6.50 -9.95
N LEU A 75 5.80 -6.64 -8.97
CA LEU A 75 6.15 -7.05 -7.62
C LEU A 75 5.96 -8.56 -7.46
N ASP A 76 6.98 -9.23 -6.93
CA ASP A 76 6.88 -10.64 -6.53
C ASP A 76 6.09 -10.84 -5.22
N VAL A 77 5.61 -9.75 -4.62
CA VAL A 77 4.91 -9.75 -3.34
C VAL A 77 3.60 -8.99 -3.48
N PRO A 78 2.58 -9.32 -2.66
CA PRO A 78 1.30 -8.63 -2.75
C PRO A 78 1.42 -7.12 -2.50
N LEU A 79 0.74 -6.34 -3.34
CA LEU A 79 0.61 -4.89 -3.22
C LEU A 79 -0.74 -4.52 -2.61
N GLY A 80 -0.71 -3.95 -1.40
CA GLY A 80 -1.89 -3.45 -0.70
C GLY A 80 -2.06 -1.93 -0.79
N LEU A 81 -3.29 -1.46 -0.90
CA LEU A 81 -3.68 -0.07 -0.84
C LEU A 81 -4.50 0.21 0.43
N CYS A 82 -4.02 1.13 1.26
CA CYS A 82 -4.61 1.47 2.56
C CYS A 82 -4.94 2.97 2.67
N GLY A 83 -5.98 3.29 3.43
CA GLY A 83 -6.46 4.65 3.68
C GLY A 83 -7.62 5.06 2.78
N PRO A 84 -8.13 6.31 2.95
CA PRO A 84 -9.27 6.85 2.21
C PRO A 84 -9.19 6.66 0.70
N VAL A 85 -7.99 6.65 0.11
CA VAL A 85 -7.79 6.36 -1.32
C VAL A 85 -8.40 5.02 -1.75
N ALA A 86 -8.28 3.97 -0.94
CA ALA A 86 -8.81 2.64 -1.25
C ALA A 86 -10.34 2.64 -1.32
N ARG A 87 -11.00 3.49 -0.52
CA ARG A 87 -12.44 3.68 -0.53
C ARG A 87 -12.89 4.58 -1.69
N ILE A 88 -12.17 5.67 -1.95
CA ILE A 88 -12.55 6.67 -2.97
C ILE A 88 -12.30 6.16 -4.40
N ARG A 89 -11.26 5.32 -4.57
CA ARG A 89 -10.78 4.85 -5.88
C ARG A 89 -10.82 3.34 -6.03
N GLY A 90 -11.40 2.61 -5.08
CA GLY A 90 -11.47 1.15 -5.12
C GLY A 90 -12.14 0.59 -6.36
N SER A 91 -13.16 1.27 -6.89
CA SER A 91 -13.84 0.86 -8.13
C SER A 91 -12.92 0.83 -9.35
N ASP A 92 -11.86 1.64 -9.36
CA ASP A 92 -10.90 1.73 -10.46
C ASP A 92 -9.86 0.58 -10.43
N LEU A 93 -9.84 -0.21 -9.34
CA LEU A 93 -8.85 -1.25 -9.06
C LEU A 93 -9.45 -2.66 -8.95
N VAL A 94 -10.76 -2.82 -9.18
CA VAL A 94 -11.49 -4.09 -8.98
C VAL A 94 -10.90 -5.26 -9.77
N ASP A 95 -10.44 -5.01 -11.00
CA ASP A 95 -9.85 -6.03 -11.88
C ASP A 95 -8.31 -6.04 -11.86
N SER A 96 -7.69 -5.38 -10.87
CA SER A 96 -6.25 -5.28 -10.75
C SER A 96 -5.68 -6.23 -9.69
N GLN A 97 -4.37 -6.48 -9.75
CA GLN A 97 -3.64 -7.22 -8.70
C GLN A 97 -3.36 -6.38 -7.45
N VAL A 98 -3.99 -5.19 -7.33
CA VAL A 98 -3.84 -4.31 -6.18
C VAL A 98 -4.90 -4.65 -5.14
N GLU A 99 -4.46 -5.06 -3.96
CA GLU A 99 -5.34 -5.46 -2.87
C GLU A 99 -5.88 -4.25 -2.10
N LEU A 100 -7.21 -4.11 -2.09
CA LEU A 100 -7.88 -3.01 -1.41
C LEU A 100 -8.05 -3.32 0.07
N LEU A 101 -7.10 -2.84 0.89
CA LEU A 101 -7.15 -3.05 2.34
C LEU A 101 -8.26 -2.20 3.00
N GLY A 102 -8.56 -1.03 2.42
CA GLY A 102 -9.58 -0.11 2.93
C GLY A 102 -9.00 0.97 3.84
N ASP A 103 -9.86 1.70 4.53
CA ASP A 103 -9.53 2.87 5.34
C ASP A 103 -9.77 2.68 6.86
N ASP A 104 -10.43 1.60 7.25
CA ASP A 104 -10.48 1.13 8.64
C ASP A 104 -9.19 0.36 8.94
N LEU A 105 -8.31 0.92 9.79
CA LEU A 105 -6.98 0.37 10.06
C LEU A 105 -7.01 -1.04 10.67
N PRO A 106 -7.75 -1.32 11.75
CA PRO A 106 -7.93 -2.68 12.26
C PRO A 106 -8.35 -3.68 11.18
N LEU A 107 -9.33 -3.31 10.34
CA LEU A 107 -9.82 -4.18 9.27
C LEU A 107 -8.79 -4.34 8.14
N ALA A 108 -8.12 -3.25 7.76
CA ALA A 108 -7.07 -3.24 6.75
C ALA A 108 -5.91 -4.17 7.12
N LEU A 109 -5.50 -4.17 8.40
CA LEU A 109 -4.47 -5.05 8.93
C LEU A 109 -4.93 -6.51 8.99
N ALA A 110 -6.19 -6.76 9.37
CA ALA A 110 -6.76 -8.11 9.31
C ALA A 110 -6.77 -8.68 7.87
N ARG A 111 -7.10 -7.84 6.88
CA ARG A 111 -7.03 -8.19 5.45
C ARG A 111 -5.60 -8.43 4.99
N LEU A 112 -4.66 -7.56 5.37
CA LEU A 112 -3.23 -7.75 5.12
C LEU A 112 -2.72 -9.09 5.69
N ARG A 113 -3.22 -9.49 6.87
CA ARG A 113 -2.91 -10.79 7.47
C ARG A 113 -3.38 -11.96 6.63
N SER A 114 -4.58 -11.86 6.08
CA SER A 114 -5.13 -12.88 5.20
C SER A 114 -4.32 -12.97 3.91
N LEU A 115 -3.96 -11.82 3.35
CA LEU A 115 -3.16 -11.70 2.14
C LEU A 115 -1.78 -12.36 2.29
N LEU A 116 -1.09 -12.06 3.40
CA LEU A 116 0.22 -12.65 3.73
C LEU A 116 0.19 -14.15 4.06
N LYS A 117 -0.99 -14.73 4.31
CA LYS A 117 -1.13 -16.18 4.51
C LYS A 117 -1.40 -16.94 3.20
N GLY A 118 -1.84 -16.23 2.16
CA GLY A 118 -2.18 -16.78 0.85
C GLY A 118 -1.12 -16.59 -0.21
N ALA A 119 -0.13 -15.72 0.03
CA ALA A 119 1.08 -15.54 -0.77
C ALA A 119 2.20 -16.47 -0.27
#